data_AF-A0A228QH84-F1
#
_entry.id   AF-A0A228QH84-F1
#
_cell.length_a   1.000
_cell.length_b   1.000
_cell.length_c   1.000
_cell.angle_alpha   90.00
_cell.angle_beta   90.00
_cell.angle_gamma   90.00
#
_symmetry.space_group_name_H-M   'P 1'
#
loop_
_entity.id
_entity.type
_entity.pdbx_description
1 polymer ?
#
loop_
_entity_poly.entity_id
_entity_poly.type
_entity_poly.pdbx_seq_one_letter_code
_entity_poly.pdbx_strand_id
1 'polypeptide(L)' 'MDYCHDAFTLTAAVLRALCTALPQEQRLAVAEELRVQGERLNESTDESMVRLGGTLSAFAALARGEPDEASAVVRALQPR' A
#
# COMPACT_ATOMS: atom_id res chain seq x y z
N MET A 1 16.30 13.58 3.61
CA MET A 1 16.09 12.85 2.33
C MET A 1 14.64 12.38 2.39
N ASP A 2 13.71 13.25 2.03
CA ASP A 2 12.27 13.07 2.30
C ASP A 2 11.43 12.73 1.06
N TYR A 3 12.05 12.75 -0.13
CA TYR A 3 11.37 12.49 -1.40
C TYR A 3 10.61 11.16 -1.46
N CYS A 4 11.10 10.12 -0.79
CA CYS A 4 10.44 8.81 -0.76
C CYS A 4 9.21 8.80 0.16
N HIS A 5 9.26 9.55 1.26
CA HIS A 5 8.13 9.70 2.19
C HIS A 5 7.02 10.58 1.58
N ASP A 6 7.42 11.61 0.83
CA ASP A 6 6.51 12.46 0.06
C ASP A 6 5.80 11.66 -1.04
N ALA A 7 6.52 10.81 -1.78
CA ALA A 7 5.92 9.98 -2.83
C ALA A 7 4.90 8.98 -2.29
N PHE A 8 5.20 8.31 -1.18
CA PHE A 8 4.24 7.42 -0.51
C PHE A 8 2.99 8.19 -0.07
N THR A 9 3.18 9.31 0.63
CA THR A 9 2.08 10.09 1.20
C THR A 9 1.17 10.66 0.11
N LEU A 10 1.74 11.18 -0.98
CA LEU A 10 0.99 11.68 -2.13
C LEU A 10 0.22 10.55 -2.83
N THR A 11 0.85 9.40 -3.04
CA THR A 11 0.20 8.24 -3.67
C THR A 11 -0.94 7.72 -2.81
N ALA A 12 -0.73 7.62 -1.49
CA ALA A 12 -1.76 7.24 -0.53
C ALA A 12 -2.96 8.22 -0.54
N ALA A 13 -2.69 9.53 -0.62
CA ALA A 13 -3.74 10.54 -0.70
C ALA A 13 -4.57 10.41 -1.98
N VAL A 14 -3.92 10.20 -3.13
CA VAL A 14 -4.59 9.98 -4.43
C VAL A 14 -5.41 8.70 -4.40
N LEU A 15 -4.84 7.59 -3.92
CA LEU A 15 -5.54 6.31 -3.81
C LEU A 15 -6.78 6.45 -2.93
N ARG A 16 -6.65 7.10 -1.77
CA ARG A 16 -7.79 7.33 -0.86
C ARG A 16 -8.88 8.16 -1.53
N ALA A 17 -8.52 9.23 -2.23
CA ALA A 17 -9.48 10.06 -2.96
C ALA A 17 -10.23 9.26 -4.04
N LEU A 18 -9.50 8.46 -4.83
CA LEU A 18 -10.10 7.58 -5.83
C LEU A 18 -11.05 6.56 -5.18
N CYS A 19 -10.58 5.84 -4.16
CA CYS A 19 -11.40 4.84 -3.46
C CYS A 19 -12.65 5.46 -2.82
N THR A 20 -12.60 6.70 -2.33
CA THR A 20 -13.82 7.36 -1.81
C THR A 20 -14.88 7.63 -2.88
N ALA A 21 -14.50 7.73 -4.15
CA ALA A 21 -15.41 7.92 -5.27
C ALA A 21 -15.92 6.60 -5.89
N LEU A 22 -15.30 5.46 -5.55
CA LEU A 22 -15.65 4.16 -6.10
C LEU A 22 -16.69 3.41 -5.24
N PRO A 23 -17.58 2.62 -5.86
CA PRO A 23 -18.38 1.62 -5.15
C PRO A 23 -17.50 0.64 -4.37
N GLN A 24 -18.06 0.06 -3.30
CA GLN A 24 -17.34 -0.87 -2.42
C GLN A 24 -16.73 -2.05 -3.18
N GLU A 25 -17.44 -2.66 -4.12
CA GLU A 25 -16.94 -3.80 -4.91
C GLU A 25 -15.68 -3.43 -5.70
N GLN A 26 -15.66 -2.26 -6.33
CA GLN A 26 -14.51 -1.79 -7.11
C GLN A 26 -13.32 -1.47 -6.20
N ARG A 27 -13.56 -0.89 -5.02
CA ARG A 27 -12.51 -0.70 -4.01
C ARG A 27 -11.89 -2.02 -3.56
N LEU A 28 -12.72 -3.03 -3.29
CA LEU A 28 -12.25 -4.35 -2.86
C LEU A 28 -11.46 -5.05 -3.97
N ALA A 29 -11.87 -4.90 -5.24
CA ALA A 29 -11.10 -5.41 -6.37
C ALA A 29 -9.72 -4.74 -6.48
N VAL A 30 -9.64 -3.42 -6.33
CA VAL A 30 -8.36 -2.69 -6.29
C VAL A 30 -7.49 -3.15 -5.11
N ALA A 31 -8.08 -3.30 -3.93
CA ALA A 31 -7.36 -3.78 -2.76
C ALA A 31 -6.78 -5.18 -2.96
N GLU A 32 -7.55 -6.08 -3.56
CA GLU A 32 -7.12 -7.45 -3.83
C GLU A 32 -5.98 -7.50 -4.84
N GLU A 33 -6.07 -6.74 -5.93
CA GLU A 33 -4.98 -6.64 -6.92
C GLU A 33 -3.69 -6.12 -6.25
N LEU A 34 -3.78 -5.05 -5.47
CA LEU A 34 -2.63 -4.51 -4.75
C LEU A 34 -2.02 -5.51 -3.76
N ARG A 35 -2.87 -6.27 -3.06
CA ARG A 35 -2.44 -7.33 -2.13
C ARG A 35 -1.68 -8.43 -2.87
N VAL A 36 -2.23 -8.96 -3.95
CA VAL A 36 -1.62 -10.03 -4.76
C VAL A 36 -0.28 -9.59 -5.33
N GLN A 37 -0.20 -8.37 -5.87
CA GLN A 37 1.06 -7.83 -6.37
C GLN A 37 2.08 -7.62 -5.23
N GLY A 38 1.63 -7.12 -4.08
CA GLY A 38 2.47 -6.97 -2.90
C GLY A 38 3.08 -8.28 -2.40
N GLU A 39 2.27 -9.34 -2.32
CA GLU A 39 2.71 -10.68 -1.92
C GLU A 39 3.74 -11.26 -2.88
N ARG A 40 3.50 -11.15 -4.19
CA ARG A 40 4.46 -11.58 -5.22
C ARG A 40 5.82 -10.87 -5.08
N LEU A 41 5.81 -9.58 -4.76
CA LEU A 41 7.06 -8.83 -4.56
C LEU A 41 7.74 -9.17 -3.24
N ASN A 42 6.99 -9.54 -2.20
CA ASN A 42 7.56 -9.98 -0.92
C ASN A 42 8.29 -11.33 -1.00
N GLU A 43 8.01 -12.14 -2.02
CA GLU A 43 8.77 -13.37 -2.30
C GLU A 43 10.14 -13.10 -2.95
N SER A 44 10.42 -11.85 -3.34
CA SER A 44 11.70 -11.45 -3.92
C SER A 44 12.84 -11.50 -2.90
N THR A 45 14.05 -11.78 -3.38
CA THR A 45 15.29 -11.63 -2.59
C THR A 45 15.86 -10.21 -2.66
N ASP A 46 15.33 -9.36 -3.55
CA ASP A 46 15.70 -7.96 -3.67
C ASP A 46 14.95 -7.11 -2.61
N GLU A 47 15.71 -6.52 -1.70
CA GLU A 47 15.19 -5.68 -0.61
C GLU A 47 14.38 -4.47 -1.11
N SER A 48 14.68 -3.94 -2.31
CA SER A 48 13.89 -2.86 -2.91
C SER A 48 12.51 -3.34 -3.35
N MET A 49 12.44 -4.57 -3.86
CA MET A 49 11.18 -5.22 -4.24
C MET A 49 10.35 -5.59 -3.02
N VAL A 50 10.97 -6.10 -1.96
CA VAL A 50 10.28 -6.37 -0.68
C VAL A 50 9.71 -5.08 -0.08
N ARG A 51 10.46 -3.96 -0.12
CA ARG A 51 9.96 -2.65 0.31
C ARG A 51 8.78 -2.16 -0.53
N LEU A 52 8.84 -2.35 -1.85
CA LEU A 52 7.72 -2.06 -2.73
C LEU A 52 6.51 -2.96 -2.43
N GLY A 53 6.74 -4.25 -2.18
CA GLY A 53 5.71 -5.22 -1.82
C GLY A 53 4.95 -4.80 -0.56
N GLY A 54 5.66 -4.43 0.50
CA GLY A 54 5.05 -3.87 1.71
C GLY A 54 4.30 -2.56 1.47
N THR A 55 4.80 -1.70 0.58
CA THR A 55 4.09 -0.46 0.19
C THR A 55 2.76 -0.77 -0.48
N LEU A 56 2.72 -1.75 -1.39
CA LEU A 56 1.49 -2.21 -2.03
C LEU A 56 0.52 -2.83 -1.02
N SER A 57 1.02 -3.60 -0.04
CA SER A 57 0.19 -4.12 1.05
C SER A 57 -0.44 -3.01 1.89
N ALA A 58 0.30 -1.93 2.19
CA ALA A 58 -0.27 -0.77 2.89
C ALA A 58 -1.35 -0.06 2.06
N PHE A 59 -1.14 0.06 0.75
CA PHE A 59 -2.12 0.62 -0.17
C PHE A 59 -3.37 -0.25 -0.30
N ALA A 60 -3.24 -1.58 -0.28
CA ALA A 60 -4.37 -2.50 -0.25
C ALA A 60 -5.27 -2.27 0.98
N ALA A 61 -4.68 -2.07 2.16
CA ALA A 61 -5.41 -1.72 3.38
C ALA A 61 -6.10 -0.35 3.27
N LEU A 62 -5.43 0.66 2.69
CA LEU A 62 -6.07 1.96 2.44
C LEU A 62 -7.26 1.85 1.48
N ALA A 63 -7.16 1.02 0.43
CA ALA A 63 -8.25 0.78 -0.51
C ALA A 63 -9.45 0.08 0.15
N ARG A 64 -9.22 -0.78 1.16
CA ARG A 64 -10.27 -1.37 2.00
C ARG A 64 -10.92 -0.37 2.97
N GLY A 65 -10.28 0.77 3.22
CA GLY A 65 -10.71 1.74 4.22
C GLY A 65 -10.18 1.44 5.63
N GLU A 66 -9.05 0.74 5.73
CA GLU A 66 -8.42 0.29 6.97
C GLU A 66 -7.10 1.04 7.21
N PRO A 67 -7.13 2.33 7.59
CA PRO A 67 -5.93 3.16 7.73
C PRO A 67 -5.00 2.69 8.87
N ASP A 68 -5.55 2.06 9.90
CA ASP A 68 -4.77 1.54 11.02
C ASP A 68 -3.93 0.33 10.59
N GLU A 69 -4.49 -0.57 9.77
CA GLU A 69 -3.75 -1.68 9.17
C GLU A 69 -2.64 -1.16 8.24
N ALA A 70 -2.95 -0.17 7.39
CA ALA A 70 -1.94 0.46 6.54
C ALA A 70 -0.78 1.05 7.34
N SER A 71 -1.08 1.74 8.45
CA SER A 71 -0.08 2.32 9.36
C SER A 71 0.79 1.24 10.02
N ALA A 72 0.19 0.12 10.44
CA ALA A 72 0.91 -1.01 11.02
C ALA A 72 1.88 -1.63 10.00
N VAL A 73 1.43 -1.82 8.74
CA VAL A 73 2.28 -2.33 7.65
C VAL A 73 3.46 -1.39 7.39
N VAL A 74 3.22 -0.08 7.26
CA VAL A 74 4.30 0.90 7.00
C VAL A 74 5.32 0.92 8.13
N ARG A 75 4.88 0.85 9.39
CA ARG A 75 5.79 0.78 10.55
C ARG A 75 6.64 -0.49 10.54
N ALA A 76 6.09 -1.61 10.11
CA ALA A 76 6.85 -2.86 9.99
C ALA A 76 7.94 -2.80 8.90
N LEU A 77 7.83 -1.89 7.94
CA LEU A 77 8.81 -1.69 6.85
C LEU A 77 9.94 -0.72 7.21
N GLN A 78 9.83 0.02 8.32
CA GLN A 78 10.89 0.91 8.76
C GLN A 78 12.06 0.10 9.34
N PRO A 79 13.31 0.33 8.91
CA PRO A 79 14.46 -0.32 9.51
C PRO A 79 14.58 0.12 10.99
N ARG A 80 14.89 -0.85 11.86
CA ARG A 80 15.17 -0.61 13.28
C ARG A 80 16.45 0.20 13.48
#